data_AF-A0A9X9A4A8-F1
#
_entry.id   AF-A0A9X9A4A8-F1
#
_cell.length_a   1.000
_cell.length_b   1.000
_cell.length_c   1.000
_cell.angle_alpha   90.00
_cell.angle_beta   90.00
_cell.angle_gamma   90.00
#
_symmetry.space_group_name_H-M   'P 1'
#
loop_
_entity.id
_entity.type
_entity.pdbx_description
1 polymer ?
#
loop_
_entity_poly.entity_id
_entity_poly.type
_entity_poly.pdbx_seq_one_letter_code
_entity_poly.pdbx_strand_id
1 'polypeptide(L)'
;RGRYIAFLDSDDIWLPHKLKTQLLFMEEMNIAFSYASYSLIDENGNELNREVSAPKSVDYHYLVGNTIIGCLTVMIDREKIPYVEMPSIQPEDTALWLNLLHEGYEAKGIQQVLAKYRIVTNSVSRNKIRAAFRYWKLLREQE
;
A
#
# COMPACT_ATOMS: atom_id res chain seq x y z
N ARG A 1 -12.45 18.15 1.05
CA ARG A 1 -11.19 17.52 1.53
C ARG A 1 -11.50 16.78 2.83
N GLY A 2 -11.26 15.46 2.92
CA GLY A 2 -11.60 14.64 4.09
C GLY A 2 -10.37 14.28 4.93
N ARG A 3 -10.50 14.14 6.27
CA ARG A 3 -9.38 13.88 7.18
C ARG A 3 -8.53 12.68 6.75
N TYR A 4 -9.16 11.56 6.42
CA TYR A 4 -8.48 10.36 5.95
C TYR A 4 -8.34 10.36 4.42
N ILE A 5 -7.17 9.94 3.94
CA ILE A 5 -6.92 9.59 2.53
C ILE A 5 -6.81 8.07 2.42
N ALA A 6 -7.41 7.50 1.39
CA ALA A 6 -7.17 6.13 0.97
C ALA A 6 -6.98 6.09 -0.56
N PHE A 7 -6.24 5.09 -1.05
CA PHE A 7 -5.85 4.99 -2.46
C PHE A 7 -6.53 3.80 -3.11
N LEU A 8 -7.01 3.97 -4.34
CA LEU A 8 -7.66 2.92 -5.12
C LEU A 8 -7.34 3.12 -6.59
N ASP A 9 -6.68 2.13 -7.18
CA ASP A 9 -6.46 2.08 -8.62
C ASP A 9 -7.76 1.72 -9.34
N SER A 10 -7.93 2.21 -10.57
CA SER A 10 -9.21 2.11 -11.30
C SER A 10 -9.63 0.67 -11.65
N ASP A 11 -8.69 -0.25 -11.61
CA ASP A 11 -8.87 -1.68 -11.90
C ASP A 11 -9.02 -2.54 -10.64
N ASP A 12 -8.74 -2.00 -9.46
CA ASP A 12 -8.83 -2.70 -8.17
C ASP A 12 -10.22 -2.58 -7.52
N ILE A 13 -10.47 -3.42 -6.50
CA ILE A 13 -11.76 -3.47 -5.81
C ILE A 13 -11.57 -3.39 -4.30
N TRP A 14 -12.28 -2.48 -3.64
CA TRP A 14 -12.44 -2.51 -2.18
C TRP A 14 -13.60 -3.39 -1.76
N LEU A 15 -13.42 -4.15 -0.68
CA LEU A 15 -14.54 -4.81 -0.04
C LEU A 15 -15.45 -3.76 0.65
N PRO A 16 -16.78 -4.01 0.75
CA PRO A 16 -17.73 -3.02 1.27
C PRO A 16 -17.41 -2.48 2.67
N HIS A 17 -16.70 -3.27 3.49
CA HIS A 17 -16.35 -2.91 4.86
C HIS A 17 -14.95 -2.29 5.01
N LYS A 18 -14.15 -2.17 3.94
CA LYS A 18 -12.75 -1.71 3.97
C LYS A 18 -12.55 -0.43 4.77
N LEU A 19 -13.27 0.62 4.38
CA LEU A 19 -13.10 1.95 4.98
C LEU A 19 -13.54 1.98 6.44
N LYS A 20 -14.66 1.31 6.77
CA LYS A 20 -15.17 1.24 8.14
C LYS A 20 -14.20 0.49 9.05
N THR A 21 -13.71 -0.67 8.62
CA THR A 21 -12.74 -1.47 9.38
C THR A 21 -11.45 -0.70 9.61
N GLN A 22 -10.89 -0.06 8.57
CA GLN A 22 -9.66 0.71 8.71
C GLN A 22 -9.81 1.94 9.60
N LEU A 23 -10.90 2.69 9.45
CA LEU A 23 -11.16 3.86 10.28
C LEU A 23 -11.18 3.49 11.76
N LEU A 24 -11.99 2.49 12.13
CA LEU A 24 -12.09 2.02 13.51
C LEU A 24 -10.75 1.54 14.06
N PHE A 25 -10.00 0.77 13.26
CA PHE A 25 -8.67 0.31 13.64
C PHE A 25 -7.70 1.47 13.87
N MET A 26 -7.72 2.49 13.00
CA MET A 26 -6.83 3.64 13.11
C MET A 26 -7.15 4.51 14.33
N GLU A 27 -8.44 4.69 14.63
CA GLU A 27 -8.90 5.43 15.80
C GLU A 27 -8.59 4.70 17.11
N GLU A 28 -8.89 3.40 17.19
CA GLU A 28 -8.63 2.56 18.38
C GLU A 28 -7.13 2.47 18.69
N MET A 29 -6.30 2.27 17.68
CA MET A 29 -4.84 2.17 17.84
C MET A 29 -4.16 3.54 17.91
N ASN A 30 -4.90 4.63 17.69
CA ASN A 30 -4.38 5.99 17.57
C ASN A 30 -3.18 6.11 16.59
N ILE A 31 -3.26 5.46 15.43
CA ILE A 31 -2.20 5.46 14.41
C ILE A 31 -2.50 6.44 13.26
N ALA A 32 -1.49 6.69 12.42
CA ALA A 32 -1.57 7.62 11.31
C ALA A 32 -1.53 6.93 9.93
N PHE A 33 -0.95 5.74 9.85
CA PHE A 33 -0.74 5.01 8.61
C PHE A 33 -1.14 3.54 8.80
N SER A 34 -2.15 3.10 8.06
CA SER A 34 -2.57 1.70 8.03
C SER A 34 -2.55 1.10 6.64
N TYR A 35 -2.42 -0.22 6.58
CA TYR A 35 -2.55 -1.05 5.38
C TYR A 35 -3.26 -2.37 5.75
N ALA A 36 -3.61 -3.19 4.77
CA ALA A 36 -4.39 -4.42 5.02
C ALA A 36 -4.00 -5.56 4.08
N SER A 37 -4.41 -6.78 4.41
CA SER A 37 -4.31 -7.92 3.49
C SER A 37 -5.23 -7.71 2.28
N TYR A 38 -4.92 -8.37 1.18
CA TYR A 38 -5.71 -8.33 -0.06
C TYR A 38 -5.69 -9.66 -0.80
N SER A 39 -6.74 -9.95 -1.58
CA SER A 39 -6.79 -11.11 -2.48
C SER A 39 -6.41 -10.71 -3.90
N LEU A 40 -6.09 -11.70 -4.74
CA LEU A 40 -5.76 -11.50 -6.15
C LEU A 40 -6.91 -11.95 -7.04
N ILE A 41 -7.27 -11.11 -8.01
CA ILE A 41 -8.27 -11.39 -9.04
C ILE A 41 -7.67 -11.31 -10.44
N ASP A 42 -8.26 -12.01 -11.40
CA ASP A 42 -7.89 -11.91 -12.82
C ASP A 42 -8.50 -10.67 -13.51
N GLU A 43 -8.20 -10.48 -14.79
CA GLU A 43 -8.74 -9.38 -15.61
C GLU A 43 -10.27 -9.36 -15.69
N ASN A 44 -10.92 -10.53 -15.53
CA ASN A 44 -12.38 -10.67 -15.55
C ASN A 44 -13.02 -10.52 -14.16
N GLY A 45 -12.20 -10.39 -13.10
CA GLY A 45 -12.65 -10.28 -11.72
C GLY A 45 -12.86 -11.62 -11.01
N ASN A 46 -12.42 -12.73 -11.60
CA ASN A 46 -12.46 -14.04 -10.94
C ASN A 46 -11.37 -14.13 -9.88
N GLU A 47 -11.70 -14.73 -8.73
CA GLU A 47 -10.73 -14.99 -7.66
C GLU A 47 -9.64 -15.95 -8.12
N LEU A 48 -8.39 -15.62 -7.83
CA LEU A 48 -7.24 -16.49 -8.09
C LEU A 48 -6.89 -17.39 -6.90
N ASN A 49 -7.69 -17.35 -5.82
CA ASN A 49 -7.45 -18.06 -4.55
C ASN A 49 -6.03 -17.83 -4.00
N ARG A 50 -5.55 -16.60 -4.13
CA ARG A 50 -4.26 -16.14 -3.61
C ARG A 50 -4.49 -14.88 -2.80
N GLU A 51 -3.87 -14.85 -1.63
CA GLU A 51 -3.94 -13.72 -0.72
C GLU A 51 -2.53 -13.26 -0.38
N VAL A 52 -2.39 -11.95 -0.18
CA VAL A 52 -1.19 -11.34 0.35
C VAL A 52 -1.49 -10.92 1.78
N SER A 53 -0.90 -11.64 2.73
CA SER A 53 -1.11 -11.40 4.16
C SER A 53 -0.29 -10.22 4.63
N ALA A 54 -0.96 -9.17 5.11
CA ALA A 54 -0.30 -8.00 5.68
C ALA A 54 0.33 -8.33 7.05
N PRO A 55 1.66 -8.12 7.23
CA PRO A 55 2.27 -8.19 8.56
C PRO A 55 1.66 -7.13 9.48
N LYS A 56 1.68 -7.34 10.81
CA LYS A 56 1.09 -6.41 11.79
C LYS A 56 1.72 -5.02 11.79
N SER A 57 2.99 -4.95 11.45
CA SER A 57 3.74 -3.71 11.25
C SER A 57 4.87 -3.96 10.29
N VAL A 58 5.31 -2.91 9.61
CA VAL A 58 6.56 -2.90 8.85
C VAL A 58 7.38 -1.68 9.28
N ASP A 59 8.69 -1.84 9.27
CA ASP A 59 9.63 -0.73 9.36
C ASP A 59 10.22 -0.44 7.97
N TYR A 60 11.04 0.61 7.90
CA TYR A 60 11.73 1.02 6.67
C TYR A 60 12.55 -0.15 6.08
N HIS A 61 13.35 -0.83 6.90
CA HIS A 61 14.23 -1.91 6.43
C HIS A 61 13.45 -3.11 5.89
N TYR A 62 12.32 -3.44 6.51
CA TYR A 62 11.40 -4.46 6.04
C TYR A 62 10.83 -4.07 4.67
N LEU A 63 10.34 -2.84 4.53
CA LEU A 63 9.71 -2.39 3.29
C LEU A 63 10.74 -2.29 2.15
N VAL A 64 11.98 -1.91 2.45
CA VAL A 64 13.10 -1.92 1.49
C VAL A 64 13.35 -3.33 0.93
N GLY A 65 13.23 -4.38 1.75
CA GLY A 65 13.40 -5.76 1.30
C GLY A 65 12.14 -6.40 0.71
N ASN A 66 10.96 -5.86 1.03
CA ASN A 66 9.67 -6.48 0.73
C ASN A 66 8.58 -5.41 0.55
N THR A 67 8.23 -5.11 -0.71
CA THR A 67 7.18 -4.17 -1.09
C THR A 67 5.78 -4.76 -0.87
N ILE A 68 5.49 -5.16 0.38
CA ILE A 68 4.28 -5.89 0.78
C ILE A 68 3.03 -4.99 0.84
N ILE A 69 3.21 -3.69 1.04
CA ILE A 69 2.11 -2.72 1.14
C ILE A 69 1.57 -2.46 -0.26
N GLY A 70 0.39 -3.01 -0.58
CA GLY A 70 -0.33 -2.68 -1.80
C GLY A 70 -1.01 -1.31 -1.70
N CYS A 71 -0.85 -0.46 -2.73
CA CYS A 71 -1.42 0.90 -2.77
C CYS A 71 -2.92 0.92 -2.40
N LEU A 72 -3.72 0.03 -3.01
CA LEU A 72 -5.15 -0.13 -2.75
C LEU A 72 -5.51 -0.37 -1.27
N THR A 73 -4.57 -0.84 -0.46
CA THR A 73 -4.82 -1.19 0.94
C THR A 73 -4.55 -0.05 1.89
N VAL A 74 -3.93 1.05 1.46
CA VAL A 74 -3.48 2.09 2.38
C VAL A 74 -4.61 3.03 2.81
N MET A 75 -4.54 3.47 4.07
CA MET A 75 -5.26 4.63 4.59
C MET A 75 -4.33 5.48 5.49
N ILE A 76 -4.37 6.80 5.30
CA ILE A 76 -3.56 7.79 6.03
C ILE A 76 -4.46 8.83 6.69
N ASP A 77 -4.16 9.16 7.95
CA ASP A 77 -4.77 10.27 8.69
C ASP A 77 -3.99 11.57 8.47
N ARG A 78 -4.60 12.53 7.76
CA ARG A 78 -3.95 13.81 7.44
C ARG A 78 -3.83 14.78 8.60
N GLU A 79 -4.54 14.56 9.71
CA GLU A 79 -4.32 15.38 10.91
C GLU A 79 -2.98 15.02 11.57
N LYS A 80 -2.49 13.79 11.37
CA LYS A 80 -1.21 13.32 11.88
C LYS A 80 -0.09 13.40 10.84
N ILE A 81 -0.40 13.19 9.57
CA ILE A 81 0.52 13.30 8.43
C ILE A 81 0.01 14.41 7.49
N PRO A 82 0.36 15.68 7.74
CA PRO A 82 -0.24 16.81 7.01
C PRO A 82 0.15 16.85 5.53
N TYR A 83 1.30 16.29 5.17
CA TYR A 83 1.83 16.28 3.82
C TYR A 83 1.86 14.85 3.28
N VAL A 84 0.95 14.55 2.35
CA VAL A 84 0.85 13.27 1.67
C VAL A 84 0.82 13.55 0.18
N GLU A 85 1.98 13.44 -0.46
CA GLU A 85 2.14 13.68 -1.90
C GLU A 85 3.01 12.57 -2.49
N MET A 86 2.51 11.96 -3.57
CA MET A 86 3.25 10.93 -4.29
C MET A 86 4.44 11.60 -5.02
N PRO A 87 5.68 11.16 -4.75
CA PRO A 87 6.84 11.75 -5.41
C PRO A 87 6.87 11.40 -6.90
N SER A 88 7.53 12.23 -7.70
CA SER A 88 7.69 12.01 -9.15
C SER A 88 8.78 10.97 -9.48
N ILE A 89 8.76 9.83 -8.80
CA ILE A 89 9.70 8.71 -8.96
C ILE A 89 8.94 7.39 -8.95
N GLN A 90 9.31 6.43 -9.81
CA GLN A 90 8.62 5.14 -9.86
C GLN A 90 9.37 4.05 -9.08
N PRO A 91 8.67 3.22 -8.28
CA PRO A 91 7.22 3.26 -8.02
C PRO A 91 6.81 4.38 -7.05
N GLU A 92 5.83 5.22 -7.43
CA GLU A 92 5.47 6.42 -6.65
C GLU A 92 4.90 6.08 -5.26
N ASP A 93 4.09 5.01 -5.18
CA ASP A 93 3.47 4.54 -3.95
C ASP A 93 4.51 4.07 -2.92
N THR A 94 5.42 3.21 -3.35
CA THR A 94 6.48 2.63 -2.52
C THR A 94 7.42 3.72 -2.03
N ALA A 95 7.73 4.70 -2.88
CA ALA A 95 8.54 5.84 -2.50
C ALA A 95 7.89 6.66 -1.38
N LEU A 96 6.58 6.93 -1.48
CA LEU A 96 5.83 7.60 -0.43
C LEU A 96 5.84 6.81 0.88
N TRP A 97 5.61 5.49 0.86
CA TRP A 97 5.64 4.66 2.06
C TRP A 97 7.01 4.68 2.73
N LEU A 98 8.09 4.56 1.94
CA LEU A 98 9.46 4.62 2.44
C LEU A 98 9.77 5.98 3.07
N ASN A 99 9.35 7.09 2.46
CA ASN A 99 9.52 8.43 3.02
C ASN A 99 8.80 8.57 4.36
N LEU A 100 7.53 8.13 4.46
CA LEU A 100 6.77 8.19 5.71
C LEU A 100 7.42 7.35 6.82
N LEU A 101 7.90 6.14 6.50
CA LEU A 101 8.62 5.31 7.46
C LEU A 101 9.95 5.94 7.88
N HIS A 102 10.67 6.59 6.95
CA HIS A 102 11.92 7.29 7.22
C HIS A 102 11.72 8.52 8.12
N GLU A 103 10.61 9.24 7.96
CA GLU A 103 10.21 10.36 8.83
C GLU A 103 9.77 9.91 10.25
N GLY A 104 9.71 8.60 10.49
CA GLY A 104 9.40 8.01 11.80
C GLY A 104 7.93 7.68 12.02
N TYR A 105 7.08 7.76 11.00
CA TYR A 105 5.70 7.28 11.12
C TYR A 105 5.65 5.76 11.16
N GLU A 106 4.81 5.21 12.03
CA GLU A 106 4.59 3.77 12.09
C GLU A 106 3.47 3.34 11.13
N ALA A 107 3.75 2.32 10.31
CA ALA A 107 2.74 1.64 9.52
C ALA A 107 2.23 0.39 10.25
N LYS A 108 0.90 0.27 10.45
CA LYS A 108 0.27 -0.93 11.01
C LYS A 108 -0.61 -1.64 9.99
N GLY A 109 -0.48 -2.97 9.96
CA GLY A 109 -1.26 -3.82 9.05
C GLY A 109 -2.45 -4.46 9.73
N ILE A 110 -3.56 -4.55 9.00
CA ILE A 110 -4.76 -5.30 9.34
C ILE A 110 -4.68 -6.67 8.65
N GLN A 111 -4.78 -7.76 9.40
CA GLN A 111 -4.61 -9.12 8.85
C GLN A 111 -5.83 -9.61 8.04
N GLN A 112 -6.93 -8.84 8.04
CA GLN A 112 -8.13 -9.13 7.26
C GLN A 112 -7.94 -8.71 5.79
N VAL A 113 -8.43 -9.53 4.86
CA VAL A 113 -8.54 -9.15 3.45
C VAL A 113 -9.58 -8.05 3.31
N LEU A 114 -9.18 -6.86 2.87
CA LEU A 114 -10.07 -5.70 2.70
C LEU A 114 -10.16 -5.21 1.25
N ALA A 115 -9.34 -5.74 0.35
CA ALA A 115 -9.30 -5.34 -1.04
C ALA A 115 -8.95 -6.53 -1.96
N LYS A 116 -9.21 -6.36 -3.24
CA LYS A 116 -8.87 -7.30 -4.31
C LYS A 116 -8.01 -6.58 -5.34
N TYR A 117 -6.80 -7.08 -5.54
CA TYR A 117 -5.83 -6.56 -6.49
C TYR A 117 -5.95 -7.28 -7.83
N ARG A 118 -6.07 -6.54 -8.93
CA ARG A 118 -6.23 -7.11 -10.27
C ARG A 118 -4.88 -7.40 -10.91
N ILE A 119 -4.68 -8.65 -11.33
CA ILE A 119 -3.52 -9.05 -12.12
C ILE A 119 -3.84 -8.91 -13.61
N VAL A 120 -3.20 -7.93 -14.23
CA VAL A 120 -3.31 -7.66 -15.67
C VAL A 120 -2.16 -8.33 -16.44
N THR A 121 -2.48 -9.01 -17.53
CA THR A 121 -1.57 -9.79 -18.36
C THR A 121 -0.52 -8.89 -19.03
N ASN A 122 -0.81 -7.62 -19.30
CA ASN A 122 0.16 -6.65 -19.85
C ASN A 122 0.62 -5.60 -18.83
N SER A 123 0.60 -5.92 -17.53
CA SER A 123 0.98 -4.96 -16.49
C SER A 123 2.44 -4.49 -16.62
N VAL A 124 2.67 -3.24 -16.22
CA VAL A 124 4.00 -2.60 -16.17
C VAL A 124 4.99 -3.40 -15.30
N SER A 125 4.48 -4.17 -14.33
CA SER A 125 5.24 -5.00 -13.39
C SER A 125 5.67 -6.37 -13.93
N ARG A 126 5.24 -6.78 -15.13
CA ARG A 126 5.58 -8.10 -15.69
C ARG A 126 7.08 -8.25 -16.01
N ASN A 127 7.76 -7.18 -16.42
CA ASN A 127 9.20 -7.22 -16.60
C ASN A 127 9.91 -7.04 -15.25
N LYS A 128 10.13 -8.17 -14.56
CA LYS A 128 10.78 -8.21 -13.24
C LYS A 128 12.15 -7.54 -13.21
N ILE A 129 12.91 -7.57 -14.32
CA ILE A 129 14.20 -6.89 -14.42
C ILE A 129 14.02 -5.38 -14.42
N ARG A 130 13.07 -4.86 -15.22
CA ARG A 130 12.74 -3.44 -15.26
C ARG A 130 12.18 -2.95 -13.92
N ALA A 131 11.33 -3.75 -13.28
CA ALA A 131 10.81 -3.45 -11.95
C ALA A 131 11.94 -3.39 -10.90
N ALA A 132 12.84 -4.37 -10.90
CA ALA A 132 14.02 -4.37 -10.02
C ALA A 132 14.95 -3.18 -10.29
N PHE A 133 15.17 -2.79 -11.54
CA PHE A 133 15.98 -1.61 -11.88
C PHE A 133 15.34 -0.31 -11.39
N ARG A 134 14.03 -0.13 -11.58
CA ARG A 134 13.30 1.04 -11.06
C ARG A 134 13.37 1.10 -9.55
N TYR A 135 13.19 -0.04 -8.89
CA TYR A 135 13.28 -0.15 -7.44
C TYR A 135 14.70 0.16 -6.93
N TRP A 136 15.74 -0.37 -7.59
CA TRP A 136 17.13 -0.04 -7.30
C TRP A 136 17.41 1.46 -7.47
N LYS A 137 16.87 2.08 -8.52
CA LYS A 137 16.98 3.52 -8.75
C LYS A 137 16.29 4.33 -7.65
N LEU A 138 15.10 3.91 -7.21
CA LEU A 138 14.39 4.51 -6.08
C LEU A 138 15.25 4.51 -4.81
N LEU A 139 15.82 3.36 -4.43
CA LEU A 139 16.66 3.26 -3.24
C LEU A 139 17.92 4.14 -3.32
N ARG A 140 18.50 4.30 -4.51
CA ARG A 140 19.67 5.18 -4.75
C ARG A 140 19.35 6.66 -4.66
N GLU A 141 18.12 7.07 -4.96
CA GLU A 141 17.68 8.47 -4.89
C GLU A 141 17.17 8.85 -3.49
N GLN A 142 16.96 7.86 -2.61
CA GLN A 142 16.59 8.04 -1.21
C GLN A 142 17.78 8.01 -0.23
N GLU A 143 18.99 7.67 -0.70
CA GLU A 143 20.27 7.89 0.01
C GLU A 143 20.69 9.37 -0.09
#